data_AF-A0A0M2RHY7-F1
#
_entry.id   AF-A0A0M2RHY7-F1
#
_cell.length_a   1.000
_cell.length_b   1.000
_cell.length_c   1.000
_cell.angle_alpha   90.00
_cell.angle_beta   90.00
_cell.angle_gamma   90.00
#
_symmetry.space_group_name_H-M   'P 1'
#
loop_
_entity.id
_entity.type
_entity.pdbx_description
1 polymer ?
#
loop_
_entity_poly.entity_id
_entity_poly.type
_entity_poly.pdbx_seq_one_letter_code
_entity_poly.pdbx_strand_id
1 'polypeptide(L)'
;MKFRVERDALAEAVAWTAKSLPNRPSVPVLAGVMLRVTDGNLQVSGFDYEVSSQVTVEVQGDADGAALVSGRLLAEITKALPAKPVDIAAVGAHLELVCGSARFTLPTMPVEDYPTLPEMPESAGTVDAAGFAAAVAQVAVAAGRDETLPMMTGVRIELSGSTLAMLATDRYRLALREMEWNPDDPEISINALVPARTLHDTAKALGPLGGQVTMALSQGGAGEGMIGFSGGTRRTTSRLLDGANYPPVRSLFPANHNAEARVPVATLIEVVKRVALVAERTTPVLLSFSADGLVVEAGGTEEARASEAMEATFTGDPLTIGFNPQYLIDGLTNLGAQHALLRFVDAFKPAVISPAGEDGEVIPGYRYLIMPIRVSR
;
A
#
# COMPACT_ATOMS: atom_id res chain seq x y z
N MET A 1 32.53 -9.18 12.12
CA MET A 1 31.08 -9.48 12.26
C MET A 1 30.89 -10.98 12.44
N LYS A 2 30.33 -11.38 13.58
CA LYS A 2 29.91 -12.76 13.88
C LYS A 2 28.76 -12.74 14.88
N PHE A 3 27.68 -13.46 14.59
CA PHE A 3 26.50 -13.50 15.45
C PHE A 3 25.67 -14.76 15.24
N ARG A 4 24.77 -15.01 16.19
CA ARG A 4 23.74 -16.04 16.11
C ARG A 4 22.35 -15.45 16.28
N VAL A 5 21.40 -15.91 15.48
CA VAL A 5 20.02 -15.40 15.44
C VAL A 5 19.01 -16.52 15.20
N GLU A 6 17.78 -16.32 15.65
CA GLU A 6 16.66 -17.21 15.31
C GLU A 6 16.32 -17.13 13.83
N ARG A 7 16.04 -18.29 13.21
CA ARG A 7 15.84 -18.38 11.75
C ARG A 7 14.64 -17.56 11.28
N ASP A 8 13.52 -17.62 12.00
CA ASP A 8 12.31 -16.89 11.62
C ASP A 8 12.52 -15.38 11.68
N ALA A 9 13.18 -14.87 12.72
CA ALA A 9 13.50 -13.44 12.87
C ALA A 9 14.41 -12.95 11.75
N LEU A 10 15.46 -13.71 11.41
CA LEU A 10 16.35 -13.38 10.30
C LEU A 10 15.64 -13.41 8.94
N ALA A 11 14.86 -14.47 8.68
CA ALA A 11 14.14 -14.62 7.42
C ALA A 11 13.12 -13.50 7.23
N GLU A 12 12.39 -13.12 8.28
CA GLU A 12 11.44 -12.01 8.23
C GLU A 12 12.14 -10.67 7.99
N ALA A 13 13.24 -10.40 8.71
CA ALA A 13 14.01 -9.18 8.57
C ALA A 13 14.58 -9.02 7.15
N VAL A 14 15.25 -10.04 6.64
CA VAL A 14 15.84 -10.04 5.29
C VAL A 14 14.77 -9.97 4.22
N ALA A 15 13.68 -10.73 4.34
CA ALA A 15 12.61 -10.73 3.34
C ALA A 15 11.91 -9.36 3.25
N TRP A 16 11.79 -8.65 4.37
CA TRP A 16 11.20 -7.32 4.39
C TRP A 16 12.14 -6.28 3.76
N THR A 17 13.42 -6.23 4.12
CA THR A 17 14.38 -5.28 3.53
C THR A 17 14.68 -5.57 2.07
N ALA A 18 14.68 -6.85 1.66
CA ALA A 18 14.96 -7.24 0.28
C ALA A 18 13.83 -6.81 -0.69
N LYS A 19 12.61 -6.55 -0.20
CA LYS A 19 11.49 -6.09 -1.03
C LYS A 19 11.67 -4.66 -1.53
N SER A 20 12.41 -3.83 -0.80
CA SER A 20 12.70 -2.44 -1.22
C SER A 20 13.90 -2.36 -2.15
N LEU A 21 14.52 -3.48 -2.53
CA LEU A 21 15.64 -3.48 -3.47
C LEU A 21 15.14 -3.39 -4.92
N PRO A 22 15.87 -2.69 -5.79
CA PRO A 22 15.48 -2.55 -7.18
C PRO A 22 15.66 -3.88 -7.92
N ASN A 23 14.68 -4.25 -8.74
CA ASN A 23 14.78 -5.46 -9.58
C ASN A 23 15.93 -5.38 -10.60
N ARG A 24 16.28 -4.16 -11.02
CA ARG A 24 17.37 -3.85 -11.95
C ARG A 24 18.20 -2.69 -11.37
N PRO A 25 19.13 -2.98 -10.45
CA PRO A 25 19.95 -1.95 -9.82
C PRO A 25 20.83 -1.26 -10.86
N SER A 26 21.05 0.05 -10.71
CA SER A 26 21.98 0.82 -11.54
C SER A 26 23.44 0.42 -11.31
N VAL A 27 23.77 0.00 -10.09
CA VAL A 27 25.08 -0.53 -9.70
C VAL A 27 24.94 -1.78 -8.83
N PRO A 28 25.81 -2.79 -8.95
CA PRO A 28 25.64 -4.08 -8.26
C PRO A 28 25.45 -4.00 -6.75
N VAL A 29 26.11 -3.05 -6.07
CA VAL A 29 26.04 -2.88 -4.61
C VAL A 29 24.62 -2.61 -4.11
N LEU A 30 23.75 -1.98 -4.93
CA LEU A 30 22.34 -1.74 -4.59
C LEU A 30 21.46 -2.98 -4.70
N ALA A 31 21.98 -4.10 -5.23
CA ALA A 31 21.34 -5.41 -5.07
C ALA A 31 21.54 -6.00 -3.67
N GLY A 32 22.36 -5.33 -2.85
CA GLY A 32 22.79 -5.81 -1.55
C GLY A 32 21.85 -5.46 -0.42
N VAL A 33 21.81 -6.32 0.59
CA VAL A 33 21.32 -6.00 1.93
C VAL A 33 22.53 -5.83 2.84
N MET A 34 22.58 -4.69 3.52
CA MET A 34 23.59 -4.40 4.53
C MET A 34 23.21 -5.08 5.85
N LEU A 35 24.11 -5.91 6.35
CA LEU A 35 24.05 -6.48 7.69
C LEU A 35 25.06 -5.75 8.56
N ARG A 36 24.63 -5.19 9.69
CA ARG A 36 25.51 -4.55 10.67
C ARG A 36 25.19 -5.04 12.06
N VAL A 37 26.19 -5.55 12.77
CA VAL A 37 26.06 -5.94 14.18
C VAL A 37 26.80 -4.93 15.03
N THR A 38 26.10 -4.41 16.04
CA THR A 38 26.63 -3.49 17.05
C THR A 38 25.88 -3.73 18.35
N ASP A 39 26.59 -3.93 19.46
CA ASP A 39 26.01 -4.08 20.80
C ASP A 39 24.85 -5.09 20.88
N GLY A 40 25.04 -6.28 20.30
CA GLY A 40 24.04 -7.35 20.31
C GLY A 40 22.81 -7.11 19.41
N ASN A 41 22.83 -6.09 18.56
CA ASN A 41 21.76 -5.77 17.63
C ASN A 41 22.22 -5.95 16.20
N LEU A 42 21.50 -6.78 15.44
CA LEU A 42 21.62 -6.87 13.99
C LEU A 42 20.69 -5.86 13.34
N GLN A 43 21.27 -4.92 12.63
CA GLN A 43 20.58 -4.03 11.74
C GLN A 43 20.68 -4.55 10.31
N VAL A 44 19.52 -4.83 9.71
CA VAL A 44 19.39 -5.26 8.31
C VAL A 44 18.84 -4.08 7.53
N SER A 45 19.52 -3.67 6.45
CA SER A 45 19.14 -2.47 5.68
C SER A 45 19.15 -2.70 4.17
N GLY A 46 18.18 -2.13 3.47
CA GLY A 46 18.10 -2.05 2.00
C GLY A 46 17.91 -0.60 1.53
N PHE A 47 18.43 -0.27 0.35
CA PHE A 47 18.41 1.09 -0.18
C PHE A 47 18.47 1.12 -1.72
N ASP A 48 17.70 2.01 -2.34
CA ASP A 48 17.66 2.17 -3.81
C ASP A 48 17.72 3.63 -4.31
N TYR A 49 18.15 4.57 -3.44
CA TYR A 49 18.11 6.03 -3.60
C TYR A 49 16.74 6.71 -3.46
N GLU A 50 15.65 5.98 -3.56
CA GLU A 50 14.29 6.52 -3.34
C GLU A 50 13.74 6.08 -1.99
N VAL A 51 13.98 4.83 -1.62
CA VAL A 51 13.48 4.17 -0.43
C VAL A 51 14.65 3.57 0.34
N SER A 52 14.64 3.76 1.66
CA SER A 52 15.47 2.98 2.58
C SER A 52 14.55 2.20 3.51
N SER A 53 14.89 0.94 3.75
CA SER A 53 14.18 0.09 4.73
C SER A 53 15.18 -0.48 5.70
N GLN A 54 14.88 -0.42 6.98
CA GLN A 54 15.76 -0.90 8.03
C GLN A 54 15.01 -1.55 9.18
N VAL A 55 15.49 -2.71 9.59
CA VAL A 55 14.94 -3.48 10.70
C VAL A 55 16.04 -3.85 11.67
N THR A 56 15.72 -3.79 12.96
CA THR A 56 16.60 -4.21 14.05
C THR A 56 16.13 -5.53 14.64
N VAL A 57 17.05 -6.46 14.84
CA VAL A 57 16.81 -7.77 15.44
C VAL A 57 17.84 -7.99 16.53
N GLU A 58 17.41 -8.40 17.71
CA GLU A 58 18.32 -8.81 18.78
C GLU A 58 19.03 -10.12 18.40
N VAL A 59 20.34 -10.16 18.61
CA VAL A 59 21.18 -11.31 18.26
C VAL A 59 22.19 -11.60 19.36
N GLN A 60 22.66 -12.85 19.41
CA GLN A 60 23.83 -13.20 20.19
C GLN A 60 25.07 -12.78 19.39
N GLY A 61 25.56 -11.57 19.62
CA GLY A 61 26.74 -11.02 18.96
C GLY A 61 28.04 -11.53 19.59
N ASP A 62 28.87 -12.19 18.79
CA ASP A 62 30.24 -12.58 19.18
C ASP A 62 31.25 -11.49 18.79
N ALA A 63 31.02 -10.81 17.67
CA ALA A 63 31.89 -9.77 17.15
C ALA A 63 31.13 -8.78 16.27
N ASP A 64 31.29 -7.49 16.54
CA ASP A 64 30.72 -6.40 15.74
C ASP A 64 31.27 -6.35 14.31
N GLY A 65 30.59 -5.57 13.47
CA GLY A 65 31.04 -5.24 12.12
C GLY A 65 29.88 -5.23 11.12
N ALA A 66 30.23 -5.17 9.84
CA ALA A 66 29.25 -5.13 8.76
C ALA A 66 29.64 -6.05 7.60
N ALA A 67 28.64 -6.48 6.85
CA ALA A 67 28.80 -7.17 5.59
C ALA A 67 27.66 -6.80 4.63
N LEU A 68 27.99 -6.65 3.36
CA LEU A 68 27.01 -6.43 2.30
C LEU A 68 26.94 -7.69 1.43
N VAL A 69 25.75 -8.25 1.26
CA VAL A 69 25.53 -9.49 0.47
C VAL A 69 24.28 -9.37 -0.40
N SER A 70 24.17 -10.20 -1.44
CA SER A 70 22.99 -10.20 -2.31
C SER A 70 21.70 -10.42 -1.50
N GLY A 71 20.82 -9.42 -1.50
CA GLY A 71 19.59 -9.43 -0.71
C GLY A 71 18.63 -10.52 -1.14
N ARG A 72 18.43 -10.68 -2.45
CA ARG A 72 17.55 -11.70 -3.01
C ARG A 72 18.02 -13.11 -2.67
N LEU A 73 19.31 -13.39 -2.86
CA LEU A 73 19.86 -14.70 -2.54
C LEU A 73 19.77 -15.00 -1.04
N LEU A 74 20.09 -14.02 -0.19
CA LEU A 74 19.97 -14.19 1.26
C LEU A 74 18.50 -14.43 1.69
N ALA A 75 17.53 -13.73 1.08
CA ALA A 75 16.11 -13.94 1.34
C ALA A 75 15.65 -15.35 0.93
N GLU A 76 16.09 -15.82 -0.24
CA GLU A 76 15.79 -17.18 -0.72
C GLU A 76 16.39 -18.25 0.19
N ILE A 77 17.65 -18.07 0.62
CA ILE A 77 18.33 -18.99 1.54
C ILE A 77 17.61 -19.02 2.89
N THR A 78 17.46 -17.87 3.54
CA THR A 78 16.88 -17.78 4.91
C THR A 78 15.47 -18.33 4.99
N LYS A 79 14.66 -18.17 3.92
CA LYS A 79 13.33 -18.77 3.81
C LYS A 79 13.36 -20.30 3.70
N ALA A 80 14.40 -20.88 3.09
CA ALA A 80 14.54 -22.32 2.87
C ALA A 80 15.22 -23.07 4.03
N LEU A 81 15.75 -22.35 5.03
CA LEU A 81 16.44 -22.95 6.17
C LEU A 81 15.48 -23.73 7.08
N PRO A 82 15.97 -24.79 7.75
CA PRO A 82 15.20 -25.47 8.79
C PRO A 82 14.93 -24.54 9.99
N ALA A 83 13.94 -24.86 10.81
CA ALA A 83 13.64 -24.15 12.06
C ALA A 83 14.69 -24.43 13.16
N LYS A 84 15.91 -23.94 12.96
CA LYS A 84 17.05 -24.01 13.89
C LYS A 84 17.79 -22.67 13.91
N PRO A 85 18.50 -22.32 15.00
CA PRO A 85 19.32 -21.11 15.03
C PRO A 85 20.30 -21.04 13.85
N VAL A 86 20.57 -19.81 13.41
CA VAL A 86 21.46 -19.50 12.28
C VAL A 86 22.69 -18.81 12.81
N ASP A 87 23.85 -19.39 12.55
CA ASP A 87 25.17 -18.85 12.87
C ASP A 87 25.72 -18.15 11.61
N ILE A 88 26.09 -16.87 11.73
CA ILE A 88 26.59 -16.04 10.62
C ILE A 88 27.95 -15.46 10.98
N ALA A 89 28.90 -15.53 10.05
CA ALA A 89 30.22 -14.92 10.18
C ALA A 89 30.68 -14.29 8.86
N ALA A 90 31.25 -13.09 8.93
CA ALA A 90 31.99 -12.51 7.81
C ALA A 90 33.46 -12.94 7.91
N VAL A 91 33.97 -13.63 6.89
CA VAL A 91 35.33 -14.18 6.82
C VAL A 91 35.96 -13.77 5.48
N GLY A 92 36.86 -12.78 5.51
CA GLY A 92 37.49 -12.25 4.29
C GLY A 92 36.45 -11.62 3.36
N ALA A 93 36.38 -12.11 2.12
CA ALA A 93 35.44 -11.66 1.09
C ALA A 93 34.13 -12.50 1.04
N HIS A 94 33.82 -13.23 2.11
CA HIS A 94 32.69 -14.13 2.17
C HIS A 94 31.86 -13.95 3.45
N LEU A 95 30.57 -14.20 3.33
CA LEU A 95 29.65 -14.40 4.44
C LEU A 95 29.36 -15.90 4.54
N GLU A 96 29.71 -16.50 5.67
CA GLU A 96 29.38 -17.88 6.00
C GLU A 96 28.08 -17.92 6.81
N LEU A 97 27.17 -18.81 6.43
CA LEU A 97 25.90 -19.06 7.10
C LEU A 97 25.79 -20.55 7.41
N VAL A 98 25.54 -20.89 8.67
CA VAL A 98 25.36 -22.27 9.13
C VAL A 98 24.04 -22.42 9.87
N CYS A 99 23.24 -23.42 9.49
CA CYS A 99 21.99 -23.75 10.16
C CYS A 99 21.82 -25.27 10.21
N GLY A 100 22.10 -25.86 11.37
CA GLY A 100 22.16 -27.32 11.51
C GLY A 100 23.23 -27.93 10.59
N SER A 101 22.80 -28.77 9.64
CA SER A 101 23.69 -29.38 8.65
C SER A 101 23.88 -28.54 7.38
N ALA A 102 23.07 -27.48 7.19
CA ALA A 102 23.19 -26.61 6.03
C ALA A 102 24.33 -25.61 6.23
N ARG A 103 25.14 -25.44 5.18
CA ARG A 103 26.26 -24.49 5.13
C ARG A 103 26.21 -23.74 3.80
N PHE A 104 26.24 -22.42 3.87
CA PHE A 104 26.28 -21.55 2.70
C PHE A 104 27.45 -20.60 2.83
N THR A 105 28.08 -20.28 1.70
CA THR A 105 29.13 -19.26 1.59
C THR A 105 28.71 -18.31 0.49
N LEU A 106 28.46 -17.05 0.84
CA LEU A 106 28.07 -16.02 -0.11
C LEU A 106 29.23 -15.06 -0.34
N PRO A 107 29.50 -14.60 -1.58
CA PRO A 107 30.42 -13.50 -1.79
C PRO A 107 29.86 -12.21 -1.16
N THR A 108 30.72 -11.44 -0.50
CA THR A 108 30.39 -10.10 -0.02
C THR A 108 30.68 -9.06 -1.09
N MET A 109 29.98 -7.93 -1.00
CA MET A 109 30.25 -6.72 -1.78
C MET A 109 30.99 -5.70 -0.89
N PRO A 110 31.72 -4.73 -1.47
CA PRO A 110 32.39 -3.68 -0.71
C PRO A 110 31.37 -2.85 0.07
N VAL A 111 31.59 -2.71 1.37
CA VAL A 111 30.67 -2.00 2.28
C VAL A 111 30.82 -0.49 2.11
N GLU A 112 32.03 -0.04 1.82
CA GLU A 112 32.43 1.34 1.55
C GLU A 112 31.78 1.94 0.28
N ASP A 113 31.40 1.08 -0.67
CA ASP A 113 30.71 1.48 -1.90
C ASP A 113 29.20 1.60 -1.69
N TYR A 114 28.68 1.10 -0.56
CA TYR A 114 27.26 1.19 -0.26
C TYR A 114 26.91 2.59 0.25
N PRO A 115 25.93 3.27 -0.35
CA PRO A 115 25.57 4.62 0.07
C PRO A 115 25.14 4.66 1.54
N THR A 116 25.48 5.76 2.21
CA THR A 116 24.92 6.06 3.53
C THR A 116 23.40 6.21 3.42
N LEU A 117 22.67 5.48 4.25
CA LEU A 117 21.22 5.61 4.30
C LEU A 117 20.83 7.02 4.78
N PRO A 118 19.75 7.60 4.24
CA PRO A 118 19.22 8.85 4.73
C PRO A 118 18.81 8.72 6.21
N GLU A 119 19.05 9.76 6.98
CA GLU A 119 18.56 9.85 8.35
C GLU A 119 17.03 9.96 8.37
N MET A 120 16.44 9.52 9.48
CA MET A 120 15.01 9.68 9.70
C MET A 120 14.72 11.17 9.94
N PRO A 121 13.71 11.77 9.26
CA PRO A 121 13.28 13.12 9.60
C PRO A 121 12.76 13.22 11.04
N GLU A 122 12.47 14.45 11.48
CA GLU A 122 11.81 14.67 12.77
C GLU A 122 10.38 14.10 12.78
N SER A 123 9.96 13.64 13.95
CA SER A 123 8.60 13.15 14.17
C SER A 123 7.58 14.27 13.95
N ALA A 124 6.52 13.96 13.22
CA ALA A 124 5.35 14.82 13.04
C ALA A 124 4.17 14.38 13.91
N GLY A 125 4.15 13.11 14.34
CA GLY A 125 3.11 12.53 15.17
C GLY A 125 2.98 11.02 15.01
N THR A 126 1.94 10.46 15.62
CA THR A 126 1.67 9.02 15.66
C THR A 126 0.24 8.66 15.25
N VAL A 127 0.08 7.46 14.72
CA VAL A 127 -1.22 6.90 14.31
C VAL A 127 -1.28 5.41 14.64
N ASP A 128 -2.46 4.89 14.97
CA ASP A 128 -2.65 3.46 15.21
C ASP A 128 -2.20 2.63 13.99
N ALA A 129 -1.38 1.60 14.22
CA ALA A 129 -0.76 0.84 13.15
C ALA A 129 -1.77 0.09 12.27
N ALA A 130 -2.81 -0.49 12.88
CA ALA A 130 -3.84 -1.23 12.16
C ALA A 130 -4.74 -0.27 11.36
N GLY A 131 -5.13 0.85 11.97
CA GLY A 131 -5.86 1.93 11.32
C GLY A 131 -5.10 2.50 10.13
N PHE A 132 -3.80 2.78 10.29
CA PHE A 132 -2.93 3.24 9.22
C PHE A 132 -2.85 2.24 8.06
N ALA A 133 -2.64 0.95 8.35
CA ALA A 133 -2.59 -0.09 7.33
C ALA A 133 -3.90 -0.23 6.54
N ALA A 134 -5.04 -0.22 7.24
CA ALA A 134 -6.35 -0.27 6.60
C ALA A 134 -6.60 0.97 5.73
N ALA A 135 -6.26 2.15 6.25
CA ALA A 135 -6.46 3.42 5.56
C ALA A 135 -5.56 3.56 4.31
N VAL A 136 -4.32 3.09 4.36
CA VAL A 136 -3.42 3.03 3.20
C VAL A 136 -3.93 2.03 2.15
N ALA A 137 -4.42 0.85 2.55
CA ALA A 137 -4.98 -0.13 1.62
C ALA A 137 -6.22 0.43 0.87
N GLN A 138 -7.07 1.17 1.59
CA GLN A 138 -8.24 1.88 1.07
C GLN A 138 -7.92 2.89 -0.05
N VAL A 139 -6.80 3.62 0.08
CA VAL A 139 -6.47 4.72 -0.83
C VAL A 139 -5.49 4.31 -1.93
N ALA A 140 -4.46 3.52 -1.62
CA ALA A 140 -3.38 3.20 -2.55
C ALA A 140 -3.87 2.47 -3.81
N VAL A 141 -5.01 1.77 -3.74
CA VAL A 141 -5.61 1.10 -4.89
C VAL A 141 -6.05 2.06 -5.98
N ALA A 142 -6.34 3.33 -5.65
CA ALA A 142 -6.75 4.35 -6.61
C ALA A 142 -5.59 5.12 -7.23
N ALA A 143 -4.34 4.88 -6.80
CA ALA A 143 -3.18 5.50 -7.41
C ALA A 143 -2.90 4.94 -8.82
N GLY A 144 -2.44 5.82 -9.71
CA GLY A 144 -1.98 5.47 -11.04
C GLY A 144 -0.73 4.60 -11.01
N ARG A 145 -0.51 3.86 -12.10
CA ARG A 145 0.70 3.03 -12.32
C ARG A 145 1.53 3.51 -13.51
N ASP A 146 1.11 4.59 -14.14
CA ASP A 146 1.77 5.18 -15.29
C ASP A 146 2.87 6.13 -14.82
N GLU A 147 4.12 5.70 -14.98
CA GLU A 147 5.31 6.47 -14.60
C GLU A 147 5.49 7.75 -15.44
N THR A 148 4.78 7.88 -16.58
CA THR A 148 4.77 9.14 -17.36
C THR A 148 3.97 10.26 -16.68
N LEU A 149 3.16 9.92 -15.67
CA LEU A 149 2.42 10.86 -14.83
C LEU A 149 2.78 10.66 -13.34
N PRO A 150 4.01 10.97 -12.89
CA PRO A 150 4.48 10.66 -11.54
C PRO A 150 3.58 11.20 -10.42
N MET A 151 2.97 12.37 -10.60
CA MET A 151 2.06 12.94 -9.60
C MET A 151 0.85 12.04 -9.27
N MET A 152 0.44 11.17 -10.21
CA MET A 152 -0.69 10.26 -10.04
C MET A 152 -0.26 8.90 -9.47
N THR A 153 1.03 8.60 -9.39
CA THR A 153 1.53 7.36 -8.77
C THR A 153 1.67 7.48 -7.25
N GLY A 154 1.38 8.66 -6.70
CA GLY A 154 1.46 8.96 -5.28
C GLY A 154 0.12 8.88 -4.54
N VAL A 155 0.22 8.73 -3.23
CA VAL A 155 -0.84 9.03 -2.26
C VAL A 155 -0.52 10.38 -1.64
N ARG A 156 -1.44 11.33 -1.76
CA ARG A 156 -1.37 12.62 -1.09
C ARG A 156 -1.79 12.44 0.36
N ILE A 157 -0.89 12.76 1.28
CA ILE A 157 -1.12 12.83 2.72
C ILE A 157 -1.31 14.30 3.08
N GLU A 158 -2.40 14.61 3.78
CA GLU A 158 -2.71 15.94 4.30
C GLU A 158 -2.82 15.83 5.83
N LEU A 159 -1.96 16.55 6.53
CA LEU A 159 -1.90 16.62 7.99
C LEU A 159 -2.45 17.99 8.39
N SER A 160 -3.55 18.02 9.14
CA SER A 160 -4.17 19.26 9.63
C SER A 160 -4.66 19.08 11.05
N GLY A 161 -3.89 19.59 12.02
CA GLY A 161 -4.10 19.34 13.44
C GLY A 161 -4.26 17.84 13.71
N SER A 162 -5.35 17.43 14.37
CA SER A 162 -5.65 16.02 14.67
C SER A 162 -6.26 15.22 13.52
N THR A 163 -6.32 15.77 12.30
CA THR A 163 -6.86 15.07 11.11
C THR A 163 -5.74 14.66 10.16
N LEU A 164 -5.69 13.36 9.86
CA LEU A 164 -4.89 12.75 8.81
C LEU A 164 -5.81 12.38 7.64
N ALA A 165 -5.61 12.99 6.48
CA ALA A 165 -6.31 12.62 5.25
C ALA A 165 -5.35 12.02 4.23
N MET A 166 -5.81 11.00 3.51
CA MET A 166 -5.09 10.36 2.43
C MET A 166 -5.95 10.31 1.18
N LEU A 167 -5.37 10.69 0.04
CA LEU A 167 -6.04 10.78 -1.25
C LEU A 167 -5.18 10.16 -2.34
N ALA A 168 -5.81 9.41 -3.25
CA ALA A 168 -5.15 8.94 -4.46
C ALA A 168 -6.12 8.89 -5.64
N THR A 169 -5.61 9.14 -6.84
CA THR A 169 -6.40 9.09 -8.07
C THR A 169 -5.54 8.69 -9.27
N ASP A 170 -6.19 8.06 -10.24
CA ASP A 170 -5.63 7.73 -11.56
C ASP A 170 -6.43 8.38 -12.69
N ARG A 171 -7.21 9.43 -12.36
CA ARG A 171 -8.19 10.14 -13.22
C ARG A 171 -9.51 9.43 -13.47
N TYR A 172 -9.60 8.12 -13.26
CA TYR A 172 -10.84 7.34 -13.46
C TYR A 172 -11.51 6.97 -12.15
N ARG A 173 -10.75 7.00 -11.06
CA ARG A 173 -11.23 6.76 -9.71
C ARG A 173 -10.49 7.64 -8.72
N LEU A 174 -11.10 7.86 -7.57
CA LEU A 174 -10.56 8.65 -6.48
C LEU A 174 -10.93 7.97 -5.16
N ALA A 175 -9.94 7.72 -4.32
CA ALA A 175 -10.16 7.28 -2.95
C ALA A 175 -9.77 8.40 -1.98
N LEU A 176 -10.59 8.63 -0.98
CA LEU A 176 -10.34 9.56 0.12
C LEU A 176 -10.59 8.84 1.44
N ARG A 177 -9.58 8.85 2.31
CA ARG A 177 -9.68 8.35 3.69
C ARG A 177 -9.27 9.45 4.65
N GLU A 178 -10.13 9.75 5.61
CA GLU A 178 -9.88 10.70 6.71
C GLU A 178 -9.95 9.93 8.04
N MET A 179 -8.98 10.14 8.91
CA MET A 179 -8.92 9.52 10.22
C MET A 179 -8.25 10.45 11.24
N GLU A 180 -8.47 10.18 12.52
CA GLU A 180 -7.75 10.86 13.59
C GLU A 180 -6.33 10.30 13.73
N TRP A 181 -5.42 11.17 14.15
CA TRP A 181 -4.05 10.84 14.50
C TRP A 181 -3.58 11.79 15.62
N ASN A 182 -2.42 11.50 16.22
CA ASN A 182 -1.87 12.26 17.34
C ASN A 182 -0.68 13.10 16.85
N PRO A 183 -0.87 14.37 16.48
CA PRO A 183 0.22 15.22 16.03
C PRO A 183 1.12 15.62 17.20
N ASP A 184 2.42 15.77 16.92
CA ASP A 184 3.37 16.34 17.89
C ASP A 184 3.18 17.88 18.01
N ASP A 185 2.80 18.51 16.91
CA ASP A 185 2.38 19.93 16.84
C ASP A 185 0.88 20.02 16.50
N PRO A 186 0.02 20.47 17.43
CA PRO A 186 -1.42 20.62 17.19
C PRO A 186 -1.78 21.60 16.06
N GLU A 187 -0.88 22.50 15.66
CA GLU A 187 -1.08 23.48 14.59
C GLU A 187 -0.54 22.99 13.23
N ILE A 188 -0.04 21.75 13.15
CA ILE A 188 0.53 21.19 11.93
C ILE A 188 -0.43 21.31 10.74
N SER A 189 0.10 21.82 9.63
CA SER A 189 -0.62 21.96 8.37
C SER A 189 0.33 21.69 7.21
N ILE A 190 0.46 20.41 6.85
CA ILE A 190 1.44 19.95 5.84
C ILE A 190 0.77 19.02 4.85
N ASN A 191 1.17 19.15 3.59
CA ASN A 191 0.82 18.20 2.54
C ASN A 191 2.10 17.51 2.03
N ALA A 192 2.03 16.21 1.82
CA ALA A 192 3.11 15.41 1.25
C ALA A 192 2.55 14.46 0.19
N LEU A 193 3.32 14.21 -0.87
CA LEU A 193 2.97 13.24 -1.90
C LEU A 193 3.95 12.07 -1.84
N VAL A 194 3.46 10.90 -1.43
CA VAL A 194 4.30 9.71 -1.16
C VAL A 194 4.07 8.69 -2.26
N PRO A 195 5.10 8.05 -2.84
CA PRO A 195 4.91 6.94 -3.79
C PRO A 195 3.97 5.87 -3.22
N ALA A 196 2.87 5.58 -3.93
CA ALA A 196 1.79 4.74 -3.39
C ALA A 196 2.26 3.33 -3.06
N ARG A 197 3.16 2.79 -3.89
CA ARG A 197 3.75 1.46 -3.67
C ARG A 197 4.55 1.40 -2.37
N THR A 198 5.43 2.37 -2.16
CA THR A 198 6.24 2.47 -0.94
C THR A 198 5.37 2.61 0.30
N LEU A 199 4.36 3.49 0.24
CA LEU A 199 3.42 3.67 1.34
C LEU A 199 2.65 2.38 1.64
N HIS A 200 2.14 1.69 0.62
CA HIS A 200 1.42 0.42 0.76
C HIS A 200 2.28 -0.68 1.38
N ASP A 201 3.49 -0.88 0.86
CA ASP A 201 4.41 -1.92 1.37
C ASP A 201 4.83 -1.63 2.82
N THR A 202 5.05 -0.36 3.15
CA THR A 202 5.36 0.09 4.52
C THR A 202 4.19 -0.18 5.46
N ALA A 203 2.98 0.26 5.10
CA ALA A 203 1.80 0.10 5.95
C ALA A 203 1.45 -1.38 6.16
N LYS A 204 1.59 -2.22 5.13
CA LYS A 204 1.40 -3.67 5.23
C LYS A 204 2.42 -4.34 6.15
N ALA A 205 3.63 -3.79 6.25
CA ALA A 205 4.66 -4.32 7.14
C ALA A 205 4.52 -3.84 8.58
N LEU A 206 4.02 -2.62 8.80
CA LEU A 206 3.86 -2.05 10.14
C LEU A 206 2.54 -2.46 10.80
N GLY A 207 1.45 -2.56 10.04
CA GLY A 207 0.11 -2.86 10.57
C GLY A 207 0.04 -4.10 11.48
N PRO A 208 0.57 -5.26 11.06
CA PRO A 208 0.55 -6.48 11.87
C PRO A 208 1.40 -6.42 13.15
N LEU A 209 2.33 -5.45 13.28
CA LEU A 209 3.12 -5.28 14.51
C LEU A 209 2.28 -4.70 15.65
N GLY A 210 1.15 -4.06 15.34
CA GLY A 210 0.30 -3.37 16.31
C GLY A 210 0.96 -2.13 16.92
N GLY A 211 0.28 -1.52 17.88
CA GLY A 211 0.74 -0.29 18.53
C GLY A 211 0.62 0.93 17.63
N GLN A 212 1.63 1.80 17.65
CA GLN A 212 1.63 3.08 16.95
C GLN A 212 2.68 3.08 15.83
N VAL A 213 2.34 3.75 14.72
CA VAL A 213 3.27 4.15 13.68
C VAL A 213 3.60 5.62 13.87
N THR A 214 4.88 5.93 14.02
CA THR A 214 5.39 7.30 13.96
C THR A 214 5.54 7.71 12.51
N MET A 215 4.96 8.85 12.14
CA MET A 215 5.17 9.52 10.87
C MET A 215 6.16 10.65 11.08
N ALA A 216 7.22 10.66 10.29
CA ALA A 216 8.28 11.66 10.34
C ALA A 216 8.33 12.43 9.03
N LEU A 217 8.31 13.76 9.08
CA LEU A 217 8.35 14.61 7.88
C LEU A 217 9.43 15.67 8.05
N SER A 218 10.26 15.86 7.02
CA SER A 218 11.22 16.96 7.03
C SER A 218 10.50 18.28 6.82
N GLN A 219 10.65 19.22 7.76
CA GLN A 219 10.20 20.62 7.63
C GLN A 219 11.29 21.57 7.10
N GLY A 220 12.37 21.01 6.53
CA GLY A 220 13.55 21.73 6.05
C GLY A 220 14.81 21.31 6.82
N GLY A 221 15.96 21.20 6.14
CA GLY A 221 17.20 20.70 6.74
C GLY A 221 17.54 19.26 6.35
N ALA A 222 18.03 18.45 7.30
CA ALA A 222 18.37 17.05 7.04
C ALA A 222 17.12 16.23 6.65
N GLY A 223 17.18 15.51 5.53
CA GLY A 223 16.04 14.75 5.02
C GLY A 223 15.03 15.57 4.22
N GLU A 224 15.40 16.76 3.71
CA GLU A 224 14.54 17.57 2.84
C GLU A 224 13.95 16.75 1.68
N GLY A 225 12.64 16.87 1.48
CA GLY A 225 11.91 16.08 0.47
C GLY A 225 11.76 14.60 0.83
N MET A 226 11.94 14.19 2.09
CA MET A 226 11.72 12.81 2.55
C MET A 226 10.58 12.72 3.57
N ILE A 227 9.98 11.54 3.63
CA ILE A 227 9.08 11.10 4.70
C ILE A 227 9.61 9.82 5.32
N GLY A 228 9.41 9.66 6.62
CA GLY A 228 9.77 8.48 7.39
C GLY A 228 8.54 7.85 8.05
N PHE A 229 8.57 6.53 8.19
CA PHE A 229 7.59 5.75 8.94
C PHE A 229 8.33 4.77 9.84
N SER A 230 7.98 4.70 11.11
CA SER A 230 8.55 3.71 12.03
C SER A 230 7.52 3.11 12.96
N GLY A 231 7.66 1.81 13.22
CA GLY A 231 6.83 1.07 14.16
C GLY A 231 7.52 -0.22 14.58
N GLY A 232 7.47 -0.54 15.88
CA GLY A 232 8.23 -1.66 16.45
C GLY A 232 9.72 -1.53 16.14
N THR A 233 10.30 -2.55 15.51
CA THR A 233 11.72 -2.58 15.12
C THR A 233 11.98 -2.17 13.67
N ARG A 234 10.96 -1.69 12.95
CA ARG A 234 11.03 -1.36 11.52
C ARG A 234 10.98 0.15 11.31
N ARG A 235 11.79 0.63 10.37
CA ARG A 235 11.70 1.98 9.83
C ARG A 235 11.90 2.03 8.32
N THR A 236 11.17 2.89 7.65
CA THR A 236 11.28 3.16 6.22
C THR A 236 11.38 4.66 6.01
N THR A 237 12.28 5.09 5.14
CA THR A 237 12.28 6.47 4.61
C THR A 237 12.06 6.43 3.11
N SER A 238 11.32 7.40 2.58
CA SER A 238 10.99 7.51 1.16
C SER A 238 11.16 8.96 0.72
N ARG A 239 11.70 9.15 -0.48
CA ARG A 239 11.63 10.45 -1.15
C ARG A 239 10.18 10.76 -1.51
N LEU A 240 9.80 12.01 -1.32
CA LEU A 240 8.51 12.56 -1.73
C LEU A 240 8.53 12.84 -3.23
N LEU A 241 7.36 12.66 -3.84
CA LEU A 241 7.09 13.11 -5.20
C LEU A 241 6.81 14.61 -5.19
N ASP A 242 7.05 15.28 -6.32
CA ASP A 242 6.61 16.66 -6.49
C ASP A 242 5.07 16.73 -6.53
N GLY A 243 4.50 17.32 -5.49
CA GLY A 243 3.06 17.47 -5.30
C GLY A 243 2.52 18.87 -5.56
N ALA A 244 3.34 19.82 -6.04
CA ALA A 244 2.97 21.23 -6.14
C ALA A 244 1.69 21.46 -6.99
N ASN A 245 1.49 20.63 -8.01
CA ASN A 245 0.35 20.72 -8.95
C ASN A 245 -0.68 19.58 -8.78
N TYR A 246 -0.71 18.91 -7.62
CA TYR A 246 -1.67 17.84 -7.40
C TYR A 246 -3.12 18.40 -7.46
N PRO A 247 -4.02 17.79 -8.24
CA PRO A 247 -5.33 18.36 -8.54
C PRO A 247 -6.22 18.51 -7.30
N PRO A 248 -7.14 19.50 -7.27
CA PRO A 248 -8.10 19.70 -6.18
C PRO A 248 -9.25 18.67 -6.23
N VAL A 249 -8.90 17.40 -6.08
CA VAL A 249 -9.78 16.24 -6.31
C VAL A 249 -10.95 16.13 -5.33
N ARG A 250 -10.88 16.76 -4.15
CA ARG A 250 -11.99 16.78 -3.16
C ARG A 250 -13.28 17.35 -3.77
N SER A 251 -13.15 18.31 -4.69
CA SER A 251 -14.27 18.93 -5.41
C SER A 251 -14.99 17.99 -6.38
N LEU A 252 -14.42 16.84 -6.71
CA LEU A 252 -15.00 15.87 -7.64
C LEU A 252 -16.12 15.05 -7.01
N PHE A 253 -16.17 14.95 -5.68
CA PHE A 253 -17.26 14.29 -4.98
C PHE A 253 -18.55 15.11 -5.14
N PRO A 254 -19.62 14.54 -5.74
CA PRO A 254 -20.89 15.23 -5.87
C PRO A 254 -21.50 15.55 -4.50
N ALA A 255 -22.04 16.77 -4.35
CA ALA A 255 -22.72 17.19 -3.13
C ALA A 255 -24.14 16.59 -3.01
N ASN A 256 -24.79 16.35 -4.16
CA ASN A 256 -26.14 15.81 -4.24
C ASN A 256 -26.14 14.51 -5.04
N HIS A 257 -27.15 13.67 -4.82
CA HIS A 257 -27.41 12.43 -5.55
C HIS A 257 -28.92 12.32 -5.82
N ASN A 258 -29.27 11.65 -6.91
CA ASN A 258 -30.65 11.43 -7.35
C ASN A 258 -31.11 10.00 -7.06
N ALA A 259 -30.17 9.06 -6.93
CA ALA A 259 -30.43 7.67 -6.63
C ALA A 259 -29.39 7.06 -5.70
N GLU A 260 -29.79 6.03 -4.97
CA GLU A 260 -28.97 5.32 -4.00
C GLU A 260 -29.25 3.82 -4.03
N ALA A 261 -28.20 3.00 -4.01
CA ALA A 261 -28.29 1.54 -3.93
C ALA A 261 -27.50 1.02 -2.73
N ARG A 262 -28.10 0.14 -1.94
CA ARG A 262 -27.43 -0.62 -0.89
C ARG A 262 -27.26 -2.07 -1.33
N VAL A 263 -26.01 -2.57 -1.27
CA VAL A 263 -25.65 -3.90 -1.77
C VAL A 263 -24.72 -4.63 -0.80
N PRO A 264 -24.82 -5.97 -0.66
CA PRO A 264 -23.82 -6.77 0.02
C PRO A 264 -22.50 -6.77 -0.78
N VAL A 265 -21.41 -6.37 -0.15
CA VAL A 265 -20.09 -6.18 -0.79
C VAL A 265 -19.56 -7.49 -1.37
N ALA A 266 -19.55 -8.55 -0.56
CA ALA A 266 -19.02 -9.85 -0.98
C ALA A 266 -19.78 -10.40 -2.19
N THR A 267 -21.11 -10.34 -2.16
CA THR A 267 -21.98 -10.80 -3.25
C THR A 267 -21.71 -10.00 -4.53
N LEU A 268 -21.67 -8.67 -4.47
CA LEU A 268 -21.42 -7.86 -5.66
C LEU A 268 -20.04 -8.12 -6.26
N ILE A 269 -18.99 -8.29 -5.44
CA ILE A 269 -17.66 -8.64 -5.93
C ILE A 269 -17.68 -9.98 -6.69
N GLU A 270 -18.35 -10.99 -6.13
CA GLU A 270 -18.43 -12.31 -6.77
C GLU A 270 -19.22 -12.27 -8.07
N VAL A 271 -20.36 -11.58 -8.09
CA VAL A 271 -21.19 -11.39 -9.29
C VAL A 271 -20.38 -10.69 -10.38
N VAL A 272 -19.72 -9.57 -10.06
CA VAL A 272 -18.89 -8.83 -11.03
C VAL A 272 -17.74 -9.69 -11.55
N LYS A 273 -17.08 -10.49 -10.69
CA LYS A 273 -16.02 -11.41 -11.12
C LYS A 273 -16.52 -12.48 -12.09
N ARG A 274 -17.71 -13.05 -11.85
CA ARG A 274 -18.31 -14.06 -12.74
C ARG A 274 -18.75 -13.45 -14.07
N VAL A 275 -19.49 -12.35 -14.01
CA VAL A 275 -20.03 -11.68 -15.21
C VAL A 275 -18.90 -11.10 -16.07
N ALA A 276 -17.83 -10.58 -15.48
CA ALA A 276 -16.69 -10.06 -16.23
C ALA A 276 -15.87 -11.13 -16.98
N LEU A 277 -16.10 -12.44 -16.76
CA LEU A 277 -15.37 -13.50 -17.48
C LEU A 277 -15.65 -13.50 -18.99
N VAL A 278 -16.81 -13.01 -19.40
CA VAL A 278 -17.17 -12.86 -20.82
C VAL A 278 -16.79 -11.49 -21.39
N ALA A 279 -16.32 -10.57 -20.55
CA ALA A 279 -15.94 -9.23 -20.95
C ALA A 279 -14.50 -9.21 -21.47
N GLU A 280 -14.27 -8.60 -22.63
CA GLU A 280 -12.92 -8.23 -23.04
C GLU A 280 -12.34 -7.17 -22.09
N ARG A 281 -11.01 -6.96 -22.13
CA ARG A 281 -10.27 -6.09 -21.19
C ARG A 281 -10.82 -4.66 -21.07
N THR A 282 -11.52 -4.15 -22.08
CA THR A 282 -12.06 -2.78 -22.13
C THR A 282 -13.59 -2.71 -22.00
N THR A 283 -14.27 -3.85 -21.95
CA THR A 283 -15.73 -3.90 -21.91
C THR A 283 -16.22 -3.62 -20.49
N PRO A 284 -17.13 -2.64 -20.29
CA PRO A 284 -17.68 -2.36 -18.98
C PRO A 284 -18.59 -3.49 -18.50
N VAL A 285 -18.73 -3.62 -17.19
CA VAL A 285 -19.87 -4.30 -16.57
C VAL A 285 -21.00 -3.29 -16.40
N LEU A 286 -22.20 -3.64 -16.88
CA LEU A 286 -23.40 -2.83 -16.78
C LEU A 286 -24.15 -3.22 -15.51
N LEU A 287 -24.46 -2.23 -14.67
CA LEU A 287 -25.28 -2.40 -13.48
C LEU A 287 -26.62 -1.70 -13.73
N SER A 288 -27.69 -2.50 -13.82
CA SER A 288 -29.07 -2.04 -14.02
C SER A 288 -29.84 -2.13 -12.70
N PHE A 289 -30.11 -0.99 -12.09
CA PHE A 289 -30.83 -0.85 -10.82
C PHE A 289 -32.31 -0.55 -11.07
N SER A 290 -33.17 -1.20 -10.30
CA SER A 290 -34.62 -0.98 -10.29
C SER A 290 -35.22 -1.32 -8.92
N ALA A 291 -36.54 -1.19 -8.77
CA ALA A 291 -37.24 -1.63 -7.56
C ALA A 291 -37.13 -3.15 -7.31
N ASP A 292 -36.86 -3.93 -8.35
CA ASP A 292 -36.72 -5.40 -8.27
C ASP A 292 -35.30 -5.86 -7.89
N GLY A 293 -34.35 -4.91 -7.73
CA GLY A 293 -32.97 -5.19 -7.35
C GLY A 293 -31.96 -4.77 -8.42
N LEU A 294 -30.84 -5.50 -8.50
CA LEU A 294 -29.71 -5.21 -9.39
C LEU A 294 -29.50 -6.37 -10.38
N VAL A 295 -29.40 -6.04 -11.66
CA VAL A 295 -28.91 -6.95 -12.71
C VAL A 295 -27.54 -6.49 -13.18
N VAL A 296 -26.56 -7.40 -13.17
CA VAL A 296 -25.20 -7.16 -13.65
C VAL A 296 -24.97 -7.90 -14.97
N GLU A 297 -24.55 -7.18 -16.00
CA GLU A 297 -24.40 -7.71 -17.36
C GLU A 297 -23.04 -7.36 -17.98
N ALA A 298 -22.53 -8.25 -18.82
CA ALA A 298 -21.38 -7.97 -19.69
C ALA A 298 -21.41 -8.81 -20.97
N GLY A 299 -20.64 -8.37 -21.97
CA GLY A 299 -20.51 -9.02 -23.28
C GLY A 299 -21.30 -8.32 -24.40
N GLY A 300 -20.93 -8.60 -25.65
CA GLY A 300 -21.54 -8.02 -26.86
C GLY A 300 -22.63 -8.89 -27.52
N THR A 301 -23.34 -8.37 -28.52
CA THR A 301 -24.35 -9.10 -29.32
C THR A 301 -23.83 -10.30 -30.09
N GLU A 302 -22.57 -10.23 -30.54
CA GLU A 302 -21.93 -11.28 -31.33
C GLU A 302 -20.93 -12.11 -30.50
N GLU A 303 -20.84 -11.82 -29.20
CA GLU A 303 -19.87 -12.40 -28.27
C GLU A 303 -20.56 -13.20 -27.15
N ALA A 304 -19.75 -13.84 -26.30
CA ALA A 304 -20.24 -14.43 -25.07
C ALA A 304 -20.90 -13.37 -24.19
N ARG A 305 -22.02 -13.74 -23.56
CA ARG A 305 -22.82 -12.86 -22.69
C ARG A 305 -23.01 -13.50 -21.33
N ALA A 306 -23.02 -12.68 -20.30
CA ALA A 306 -23.36 -13.07 -18.94
C ALA A 306 -24.31 -12.02 -18.36
N SER A 307 -25.31 -12.50 -17.63
CA SER A 307 -26.29 -11.69 -16.92
C SER A 307 -26.59 -12.41 -15.61
N GLU A 308 -26.48 -11.70 -14.50
CA GLU A 308 -26.75 -12.25 -13.17
C GLU A 308 -27.50 -11.20 -12.33
N ALA A 309 -28.63 -11.62 -11.76
CA ALA A 309 -29.42 -10.77 -10.87
C ALA A 309 -29.04 -11.03 -9.41
N MET A 310 -29.06 -9.98 -8.60
CA MET A 310 -28.85 -10.06 -7.15
C MET A 310 -29.76 -9.08 -6.41
N GLU A 311 -30.01 -9.39 -5.14
CA GLU A 311 -30.76 -8.51 -4.25
C GLU A 311 -29.98 -7.21 -3.98
N ALA A 312 -30.69 -6.09 -4.05
CA ALA A 312 -30.21 -4.76 -3.71
C ALA A 312 -31.39 -3.90 -3.28
N THR A 313 -31.21 -3.04 -2.28
CA THR A 313 -32.19 -1.98 -1.98
C THR A 313 -31.87 -0.78 -2.86
N PHE A 314 -32.82 -0.30 -3.65
CA PHE A 314 -32.62 0.84 -4.55
C PHE A 314 -33.71 1.89 -4.36
N THR A 315 -33.30 3.16 -4.26
CA THR A 315 -34.19 4.33 -4.20
C THR A 315 -33.80 5.29 -5.31
N GLY A 316 -34.76 5.68 -6.14
CA GLY A 316 -34.57 6.59 -7.28
C GLY A 316 -35.19 6.04 -8.57
N ASP A 317 -35.02 6.78 -9.66
CA ASP A 317 -35.46 6.33 -10.99
C ASP A 317 -34.57 5.16 -11.48
N PRO A 318 -35.11 4.17 -12.23
CA PRO A 318 -34.33 3.08 -12.79
C PRO A 318 -33.10 3.58 -13.56
N LEU A 319 -31.95 3.00 -13.26
CA LEU A 319 -30.65 3.49 -13.72
C LEU A 319 -29.80 2.33 -14.23
N THR A 320 -29.28 2.47 -15.45
CA THR A 320 -28.22 1.59 -15.97
C THR A 320 -26.92 2.38 -16.10
N ILE A 321 -25.86 1.89 -15.48
CA ILE A 321 -24.54 2.53 -15.47
C ILE A 321 -23.43 1.49 -15.71
N GLY A 322 -22.44 1.84 -16.53
CA GLY A 322 -21.32 0.95 -16.88
C GLY A 322 -20.03 1.32 -16.16
N PHE A 323 -19.34 0.33 -15.59
CA PHE A 323 -18.05 0.53 -14.92
C PHE A 323 -16.96 -0.39 -15.45
N ASN A 324 -15.71 0.03 -15.30
CA ASN A 324 -14.59 -0.90 -15.40
C ASN A 324 -14.71 -1.92 -14.24
N PRO A 325 -14.74 -3.24 -14.52
CA PRO A 325 -14.95 -4.26 -13.49
C PRO A 325 -13.84 -4.27 -12.44
N GLN A 326 -12.58 -4.07 -12.84
CA GLN A 326 -11.46 -4.08 -11.90
C GLN A 326 -11.52 -2.87 -10.96
N TYR A 327 -11.86 -1.68 -11.47
CA TYR A 327 -11.99 -0.50 -10.61
C TYR A 327 -13.13 -0.65 -9.61
N LEU A 328 -14.26 -1.23 -10.03
CA LEU A 328 -15.37 -1.52 -9.11
C LEU A 328 -14.96 -2.53 -8.03
N ILE A 329 -14.32 -3.64 -8.41
CA ILE A 329 -13.83 -4.67 -7.47
C ILE A 329 -12.82 -4.08 -6.49
N ASP A 330 -11.89 -3.25 -6.97
CA ASP A 330 -10.83 -2.62 -6.17
C ASP A 330 -11.42 -1.72 -5.07
N GLY A 331 -12.42 -0.90 -5.41
CA GLY A 331 -13.12 -0.04 -4.45
C GLY A 331 -13.93 -0.85 -3.42
N LEU A 332 -14.63 -1.89 -3.88
CA LEU A 332 -15.44 -2.76 -3.00
C LEU A 332 -14.57 -3.61 -2.05
N THR A 333 -13.46 -4.16 -2.55
CA THR A 333 -12.59 -5.06 -1.77
C THR A 333 -11.97 -4.34 -0.57
N ASN A 334 -11.62 -3.07 -0.71
CA ASN A 334 -11.00 -2.28 0.35
C ASN A 334 -12.00 -1.46 1.18
N LEU A 335 -13.31 -1.64 0.98
CA LEU A 335 -14.34 -0.82 1.61
C LEU A 335 -14.32 -0.92 3.15
N GLY A 336 -14.02 -2.11 3.68
CA GLY A 336 -13.96 -2.36 5.13
C GLY A 336 -15.33 -2.53 5.80
N ALA A 337 -16.38 -2.83 5.03
CA ALA A 337 -17.75 -3.06 5.52
C ALA A 337 -18.43 -4.21 4.77
N GLN A 338 -19.46 -4.80 5.37
CA GLN A 338 -20.25 -5.86 4.73
C GLN A 338 -21.20 -5.34 3.65
N HIS A 339 -21.64 -4.08 3.78
CA HIS A 339 -22.54 -3.42 2.85
C HIS A 339 -21.87 -2.18 2.24
N ALA A 340 -22.17 -1.92 0.98
CA ALA A 340 -21.81 -0.71 0.28
C ALA A 340 -23.06 0.12 0.00
N LEU A 341 -22.91 1.44 0.11
CA LEU A 341 -23.88 2.41 -0.37
C LEU A 341 -23.32 3.08 -1.62
N LEU A 342 -24.00 2.90 -2.75
CA LEU A 342 -23.65 3.49 -4.03
C LEU A 342 -24.61 4.66 -4.29
N ARG A 343 -24.06 5.86 -4.46
CA ARG A 343 -24.82 7.07 -4.75
C ARG A 343 -24.54 7.56 -6.17
N PHE A 344 -25.60 7.93 -6.86
CA PHE A 344 -25.58 8.30 -8.27
C PHE A 344 -26.23 9.66 -8.50
N VAL A 345 -25.67 10.43 -9.44
CA VAL A 345 -26.33 11.62 -9.99
C VAL A 345 -27.10 11.25 -11.25
N ASP A 346 -26.40 10.68 -12.23
CA ASP A 346 -26.95 10.12 -13.47
C ASP A 346 -25.99 9.03 -14.02
N ALA A 347 -26.31 8.44 -15.17
CA ALA A 347 -25.51 7.37 -15.78
C ALA A 347 -24.12 7.82 -16.32
N PHE A 348 -23.86 9.11 -16.40
CA PHE A 348 -22.65 9.71 -17.00
C PHE A 348 -21.77 10.45 -15.99
N LYS A 349 -22.29 10.71 -14.78
CA LYS A 349 -21.58 11.33 -13.67
C LYS A 349 -20.91 10.27 -12.79
N PRO A 350 -19.86 10.64 -12.04
CA PRO A 350 -19.21 9.72 -11.13
C PRO A 350 -20.20 9.15 -10.10
N ALA A 351 -20.04 7.86 -9.79
CA ALA A 351 -20.70 7.24 -8.65
C ALA A 351 -19.80 7.32 -7.41
N VAL A 352 -20.42 7.46 -6.24
CA VAL A 352 -19.71 7.42 -4.95
C VAL A 352 -20.10 6.16 -4.20
N ILE A 353 -19.11 5.38 -3.81
CA ILE A 353 -19.22 4.16 -3.02
C ILE A 353 -18.70 4.45 -1.61
N SER A 354 -19.52 4.17 -0.62
CA SER A 354 -19.18 4.36 0.80
C SER A 354 -19.49 3.09 1.61
N PRO A 355 -18.73 2.81 2.69
CA PRO A 355 -19.06 1.73 3.62
C PRO A 355 -20.39 2.04 4.32
N ALA A 356 -21.22 1.02 4.50
CA ALA A 356 -22.49 1.13 5.20
C ALA A 356 -22.61 0.13 6.34
N GLY A 357 -23.24 0.57 7.44
CA GLY A 357 -23.59 -0.26 8.59
C GLY A 357 -24.74 -1.22 8.30
N GLU A 358 -25.11 -2.02 9.29
CA GLU A 358 -26.29 -2.91 9.22
C GLU A 358 -27.61 -2.13 9.19
N ASP A 359 -27.64 -0.97 9.84
CA ASP A 359 -28.73 0.00 9.80
C ASP A 359 -28.88 0.70 8.43
N GLY A 360 -27.88 0.59 7.56
CA GLY A 360 -27.86 1.22 6.24
C GLY A 360 -27.21 2.61 6.24
N GLU A 361 -26.78 3.11 7.38
CA GLU A 361 -26.12 4.40 7.50
C GLU A 361 -24.67 4.34 7.00
N VAL A 362 -24.20 5.46 6.45
CA VAL A 362 -22.81 5.56 5.97
C VAL A 362 -21.85 5.58 7.15
N ILE A 363 -20.88 4.68 7.13
CA ILE A 363 -19.75 4.72 8.05
C ILE A 363 -18.82 5.85 7.57
N PRO A 364 -18.56 6.89 8.39
CA PRO A 364 -17.81 8.05 7.94
C PRO A 364 -16.33 7.76 7.74
N GLY A 365 -15.66 8.66 7.03
CA GLY A 365 -14.22 8.69 6.91
C GLY A 365 -13.64 8.00 5.67
N TYR A 366 -14.38 7.18 4.93
CA TYR A 366 -13.93 6.65 3.63
C TYR A 366 -14.95 6.93 2.52
N ARG A 367 -14.47 7.38 1.37
CA ARG A 367 -15.26 7.54 0.15
C ARG A 367 -14.46 7.11 -1.07
N TYR A 368 -15.10 6.37 -1.96
CA TYR A 368 -14.53 5.94 -3.22
C TYR A 368 -15.38 6.44 -4.38
N LEU A 369 -14.80 7.22 -5.28
CA LEU A 369 -15.45 7.72 -6.48
C LEU A 369 -14.95 6.94 -7.68
N ILE A 370 -15.88 6.56 -8.56
CA ILE A 370 -15.58 5.84 -9.80
C ILE A 370 -16.30 6.50 -10.99
N MET A 371 -15.55 6.73 -12.07
CA MET A 371 -16.07 7.28 -13.31
C MET A 371 -16.78 6.19 -14.12
N PRO A 372 -17.99 6.45 -14.65
CA PRO A 372 -18.64 5.52 -15.57
C PRO A 372 -17.95 5.49 -16.93
N ILE A 373 -18.06 4.35 -17.60
CA ILE A 373 -17.71 4.20 -19.01
C ILE A 373 -18.96 4.49 -19.83
N ARG A 374 -18.84 5.37 -20.82
CA ARG A 374 -19.95 5.65 -21.75
C ARG A 374 -20.30 4.40 -22.52
N VAL A 375 -21.56 4.00 -22.42
CA VAL A 375 -22.12 2.89 -23.20
C VAL A 375 -22.84 3.51 -24.39
N SER A 376 -22.27 3.38 -25.58
CA SER A 376 -23.02 3.59 -26.82
C SER A 376 -24.00 2.43 -26.96
N ARG A 377 -25.30 2.72 -26.92
CA ARG A 377 -26.33 1.75 -27.29
C ARG A 377 -26.34 1.53 -28.80
#